data_AF-A0A4S0N3R2-F1
#
_entry.id   AF-A0A4S0N3R2-F1
#
_cell.length_a   1.000
_cell.length_b   1.000
_cell.length_c   1.000
_cell.angle_alpha   90.00
_cell.angle_beta   90.00
_cell.angle_gamma   90.00
#
_symmetry.space_group_name_H-M   'P 1'
#
loop_
_entity.id
_entity.type
_entity.pdbx_description
1 polymer ?
#
loop_
_entity_poly.entity_id
_entity_poly.type
_entity_poly.pdbx_seq_one_letter_code
_entity_poly.pdbx_strand_id
1 'polypeptide(L)'
;MQSHGDWPRSLVIDLCGSASLRTGGEESAQGLALMGCRPQWDAATGRVTGIEVLPPASLGRPRVDVTFRISGLFRDMFPALIALLDAAAKAVARREEAPGDNPLAEEAALLGHIPPRIFGSAPGTYGAGI
;
A
#
# COMPACT_ATOMS: atom_id res chain seq x y z
N MET A 1 -7.49 22.60 7.46
CA MET A 1 -6.50 23.34 8.28
C MET A 1 -5.20 22.55 8.24
N GLN A 2 -4.36 22.80 7.23
CA GLN A 2 -3.02 22.19 7.13
C GLN A 2 -2.04 23.15 7.79
N SER A 3 -1.44 22.75 8.90
CA SER A 3 -0.61 23.64 9.72
C SER A 3 0.83 23.73 9.23
N HIS A 4 1.39 22.76 8.50
CA HIS A 4 2.75 22.81 7.94
C HIS A 4 2.76 22.23 6.52
N GLY A 5 3.56 22.79 5.61
CA GLY A 5 3.67 22.37 4.20
C GLY A 5 4.38 21.03 3.99
N ASP A 6 4.40 20.18 5.03
CA ASP A 6 5.07 18.89 5.02
C ASP A 6 4.12 17.80 4.49
N TRP A 7 4.68 16.91 3.67
CA TRP A 7 3.94 15.75 3.18
C TRP A 7 3.58 14.79 4.33
N PRO A 8 2.39 14.15 4.28
CA PRO A 8 2.04 13.12 5.26
C PRO A 8 3.07 11.99 5.20
N ARG A 9 3.68 11.66 6.34
CA ARG A 9 4.68 10.59 6.42
C ARG A 9 4.05 9.19 6.41
N SER A 10 2.88 9.04 7.02
CA SER A 10 2.14 7.78 7.04
C SER A 10 0.63 7.99 6.95
N LEU A 11 -0.05 7.00 6.37
CA LEU A 11 -1.51 6.96 6.24
C LEU A 11 -2.05 5.54 6.45
N VAL A 12 -3.27 5.45 6.95
CA VAL A 12 -4.02 4.20 7.03
C VAL A 12 -5.15 4.24 6.01
N ILE A 13 -5.30 3.19 5.21
CA ILE A 13 -6.38 3.03 4.22
C ILE A 13 -7.21 1.80 4.58
N ASP A 14 -8.50 2.00 4.81
CA ASP A 14 -9.46 0.92 5.01
C ASP A 14 -9.93 0.36 3.65
N LEU A 15 -9.71 -0.93 3.44
CA LEU A 15 -10.12 -1.67 2.25
C LEU A 15 -11.34 -2.53 2.57
N CYS A 16 -12.48 -2.16 2.00
CA CYS A 16 -13.74 -2.88 2.16
C CYS A 16 -14.13 -3.57 0.86
N GLY A 17 -14.29 -4.90 0.89
CA GLY A 17 -14.54 -5.70 -0.32
C GLY A 17 -15.72 -5.24 -1.18
N SER A 18 -16.81 -4.75 -0.57
CA SER A 18 -17.96 -4.26 -1.35
C SER A 18 -17.68 -2.92 -2.04
N ALA A 19 -16.85 -2.06 -1.45
CA ALA A 19 -16.42 -0.81 -2.06
C ALA A 19 -15.47 -1.09 -3.23
N SER A 20 -14.49 -1.98 -3.03
CA SER A 20 -13.51 -2.37 -4.05
C SER A 20 -14.15 -2.92 -5.31
N LEU A 21 -15.23 -3.69 -5.19
CA LEU A 21 -16.00 -4.17 -6.34
C LEU A 21 -16.68 -3.04 -7.12
N ARG A 22 -17.17 -2.00 -6.42
CA ARG A 22 -17.87 -0.88 -7.06
C ARG A 22 -16.90 0.09 -7.74
N THR A 23 -15.73 0.32 -7.14
CA THR A 23 -14.73 1.28 -7.62
C THR A 23 -13.72 0.66 -8.58
N GLY A 24 -13.64 -0.68 -8.64
CA GLY A 24 -12.55 -1.37 -9.33
C GLY A 24 -11.22 -1.28 -8.58
N GLY A 25 -11.23 -1.05 -7.27
CA GLY A 25 -10.03 -1.00 -6.42
C GLY A 25 -9.32 0.35 -6.38
N GLU A 26 -10.05 1.45 -6.58
CA GLU A 26 -9.53 2.82 -6.54
C GLU A 26 -8.73 3.11 -5.26
N GLU A 27 -9.22 2.65 -4.11
CA GLU A 27 -8.55 2.83 -2.82
C GLU A 27 -7.19 2.09 -2.74
N SER A 28 -7.08 0.94 -3.40
CA SER A 28 -5.83 0.18 -3.49
C SER A 28 -4.86 0.86 -4.45
N ALA A 29 -5.36 1.38 -5.57
CA ALA A 29 -4.59 2.17 -6.52
C ALA A 29 -4.07 3.48 -5.90
N GLN A 30 -4.89 4.15 -5.08
CA GLN A 30 -4.50 5.32 -4.31
C GLN A 30 -3.38 4.99 -3.33
N GLY A 31 -3.48 3.86 -2.60
CA GLY A 31 -2.41 3.39 -1.73
C GLY A 31 -1.10 3.15 -2.48
N LEU A 32 -1.15 2.44 -3.61
CA LEU A 32 0.03 2.23 -4.46
C LEU A 32 0.62 3.55 -4.95
N ALA A 33 -0.21 4.48 -5.42
CA ALA A 33 0.25 5.80 -5.88
C ALA A 33 0.94 6.58 -4.75
N LEU A 34 0.36 6.60 -3.55
CA LEU A 34 0.94 7.24 -2.35
C LEU A 34 2.31 6.66 -1.99
N MET A 35 2.46 5.34 -2.09
CA MET A 35 3.74 4.63 -1.90
C MET A 35 4.74 4.83 -3.05
N GLY A 36 4.30 5.41 -4.17
CA GLY A 36 5.11 5.56 -5.38
C GLY A 36 5.30 4.26 -6.16
N CYS A 37 4.25 3.45 -6.20
CA CYS A 37 4.17 2.21 -6.94
C CYS A 37 3.17 2.33 -8.10
N ARG A 38 3.52 1.75 -9.24
CA ARG A 38 2.65 1.64 -10.42
C ARG A 38 2.36 0.17 -10.69
N PRO A 39 1.11 -0.26 -10.89
CA PRO A 39 0.83 -1.62 -11.33
C PRO A 39 1.47 -1.90 -12.69
N GLN A 40 1.82 -3.16 -12.93
CA GLN A 40 2.23 -3.64 -14.24
C GLN A 40 1.11 -4.48 -14.83
N TRP A 41 0.74 -4.21 -16.08
CA TRP A 41 -0.34 -4.92 -16.77
C TRP A 41 0.22 -5.82 -17.85
N ASP A 42 -0.31 -7.02 -17.93
CA ASP A 42 -0.12 -7.90 -19.08
C ASP A 42 -0.93 -7.37 -20.27
N ALA A 43 -0.25 -7.10 -21.38
CA ALA A 43 -0.86 -6.47 -22.56
C ALA A 43 -1.90 -7.36 -23.25
N ALA A 44 -1.79 -8.69 -23.13
CA ALA A 44 -2.69 -9.64 -23.78
C ALA A 44 -3.99 -9.87 -22.99
N THR A 45 -3.91 -9.87 -21.66
CA THR A 45 -5.02 -10.23 -20.75
C THR A 45 -5.58 -9.05 -19.97
N GLY A 46 -4.88 -7.92 -19.93
CA GLY A 46 -5.23 -6.76 -19.12
C GLY A 46 -5.08 -7.00 -17.61
N ARG A 47 -4.53 -8.13 -17.19
CA ARG A 47 -4.38 -8.49 -15.78
C ARG A 47 -3.17 -7.80 -15.18
N VAL A 48 -3.28 -7.43 -13.90
CA VAL A 48 -2.14 -6.93 -13.13
C VAL A 48 -1.22 -8.12 -12.80
N THR A 49 0.05 -8.02 -13.19
CA THR A 49 1.06 -9.09 -13.03
C THR A 49 2.15 -8.74 -12.03
N GLY A 50 2.25 -7.47 -11.64
CA GLY A 50 3.26 -7.03 -10.70
C GLY A 50 3.14 -5.54 -10.39
N ILE A 51 4.17 -5.02 -9.73
CA ILE A 51 4.32 -3.59 -9.42
C ILE A 51 5.70 -3.13 -9.86
N GLU A 52 5.77 -1.85 -10.25
CA GLU A 52 6.98 -1.09 -10.43
C GLU A 52 7.07 -0.05 -9.31
N VAL A 53 8.20 0.00 -8.62
CA VAL A 53 8.49 1.09 -7.68
C VAL A 53 9.11 2.23 -8.47
N LEU A 54 8.41 3.35 -8.57
CA LEU A 54 8.83 4.52 -9.34
C LEU A 54 10.03 5.21 -8.69
N PRO A 55 11.01 5.75 -9.45
CA PRO A 55 12.15 6.45 -8.87
C PRO A 55 11.73 7.77 -8.20
N PRO A 56 12.39 8.24 -7.12
CA PRO A 56 12.05 9.48 -6.42
C PRO A 56 11.87 10.70 -7.31
N ALA A 57 12.74 10.85 -8.32
CA ALA A 57 12.68 11.96 -9.27
C ALA A 57 11.36 12.03 -10.06
N SER A 58 10.67 10.90 -10.24
CA SER A 58 9.36 10.85 -10.92
C SER A 58 8.18 11.13 -10.00
N LEU A 59 8.36 11.02 -8.69
CA LEU A 59 7.32 11.26 -7.69
C LEU A 59 7.09 12.74 -7.42
N GLY A 60 8.16 13.56 -7.40
CA GLY A 60 8.09 14.98 -7.05
C GLY A 60 7.71 15.25 -5.58
N ARG A 61 7.73 14.20 -4.74
CA ARG A 61 7.43 14.23 -3.32
C ARG A 61 8.03 13.01 -2.61
N PRO A 62 8.17 13.03 -1.27
CA PRO A 62 8.41 11.82 -0.48
C PRO A 62 7.33 10.75 -0.69
N ARG A 63 7.71 9.50 -0.48
CA ARG A 63 6.78 8.39 -0.37
C ARG A 63 5.99 8.51 0.93
N VAL A 64 4.74 8.08 0.89
CA VAL A 64 3.92 7.94 2.09
C VAL A 64 3.96 6.49 2.51
N ASP A 65 4.23 6.23 3.79
CA ASP A 65 4.10 4.89 4.36
C ASP A 65 2.62 4.54 4.56
N VAL A 66 2.12 3.57 3.80
CA VAL A 66 0.70 3.21 3.79
C VAL A 66 0.49 1.90 4.54
N THR A 67 -0.37 1.95 5.54
CA THR A 67 -0.92 0.76 6.22
C THR A 67 -2.33 0.47 5.72
N PHE A 68 -2.57 -0.74 5.23
CA PHE A 68 -3.87 -1.20 4.78
C PHE A 68 -4.58 -1.97 5.89
N ARG A 69 -5.81 -1.55 6.20
CA ARG A 69 -6.73 -2.31 7.04
C ARG A 69 -7.76 -3.00 6.15
N ILE A 70 -7.76 -4.32 6.09
CA ILE A 70 -8.65 -5.09 5.23
C ILE A 70 -9.84 -5.65 6.02
N SER A 71 -11.03 -5.59 5.43
CA SER A 71 -12.19 -6.31 5.95
C SER A 71 -12.08 -7.81 5.70
N GLY A 72 -12.81 -8.63 6.46
CA GLY A 72 -12.86 -10.08 6.23
C GLY A 72 -13.34 -10.43 4.81
N LEU A 73 -14.33 -9.70 4.29
CA LEU A 73 -14.78 -9.86 2.90
C LEU A 73 -13.67 -9.52 1.90
N PHE A 74 -12.89 -8.46 2.13
CA PHE A 74 -11.77 -8.12 1.25
C PHE A 74 -10.70 -9.21 1.26
N ARG A 75 -10.35 -9.72 2.45
CA ARG A 75 -9.44 -10.86 2.65
C ARG A 75 -9.83 -12.06 1.80
N ASP A 76 -11.11 -12.40 1.82
CA ASP A 76 -11.60 -13.62 1.18
C ASP A 76 -11.77 -13.45 -0.34
N MET A 77 -12.09 -12.25 -0.82
CA MET A 77 -12.35 -11.99 -2.23
C MET A 77 -11.10 -11.62 -3.04
N PHE A 78 -10.10 -10.98 -2.43
CA PHE A 78 -8.98 -10.37 -3.15
C PHE A 78 -7.58 -10.85 -2.69
N PRO A 79 -7.33 -12.17 -2.55
CA PRO A 79 -6.04 -12.66 -2.07
C PRO A 79 -4.86 -12.26 -2.97
N ALA A 80 -5.07 -12.19 -4.29
CA ALA A 80 -4.04 -11.75 -5.23
C ALA A 80 -3.69 -10.26 -5.07
N LEU A 81 -4.68 -9.41 -4.80
CA LEU A 81 -4.45 -7.98 -4.56
C LEU A 81 -3.72 -7.75 -3.23
N ILE A 82 -4.05 -8.52 -2.19
CA ILE A 82 -3.34 -8.49 -0.90
C ILE A 82 -1.87 -8.85 -1.10
N ALA A 83 -1.59 -9.92 -1.85
CA ALA A 83 -0.21 -10.31 -2.17
C ALA A 83 0.53 -9.22 -2.97
N LEU A 84 -0.16 -8.55 -3.89
CA LEU A 84 0.38 -7.43 -4.67
C LEU A 84 0.74 -6.22 -3.77
N LEU A 85 -0.15 -5.84 -2.85
CA LEU A 85 0.07 -4.74 -1.92
C LEU A 85 1.23 -5.05 -0.95
N ASP A 86 1.32 -6.29 -0.47
CA ASP A 86 2.42 -6.74 0.39
C ASP A 86 3.76 -6.73 -0.37
N ALA A 87 3.77 -7.20 -1.62
CA ALA A 87 4.95 -7.12 -2.48
C ALA A 87 5.38 -5.67 -2.72
N ALA A 88 4.44 -4.75 -2.92
CA ALA A 88 4.73 -3.32 -3.07
C ALA A 88 5.34 -2.73 -1.79
N ALA A 89 4.76 -3.00 -0.61
CA ALA A 89 5.30 -2.53 0.67
C ALA A 89 6.72 -3.04 0.91
N LYS A 90 6.97 -4.32 0.66
CA LYS A 90 8.30 -4.91 0.78
C LYS A 90 9.30 -4.32 -0.22
N ALA A 91 8.87 -4.04 -1.45
CA ALA A 91 9.72 -3.44 -2.47
C ALA A 91 10.10 -2.00 -2.11
N VAL A 92 9.16 -1.21 -1.59
CA VAL A 92 9.38 0.17 -1.11
C VAL A 92 10.29 0.19 0.12
N ALA A 93 10.06 -0.70 1.09
CA ALA A 93 10.85 -0.79 2.32
C ALA A 93 12.33 -1.13 2.08
N ARG A 94 12.67 -1.74 0.94
CA ARG A 94 14.04 -2.10 0.56
C ARG A 94 14.76 -1.02 -0.26
N ARG A 95 14.14 0.14 -0.48
CA ARG A 95 14.76 1.21 -1.24
C ARG A 95 15.71 2.02 -0.38
N GLU A 96 16.90 2.25 -0.90
CA GLU A 96 17.85 3.22 -0.37
C GLU A 96 17.54 4.58 -1.01
N GLU A 97 17.02 5.50 -0.21
CA GLU A 97 16.58 6.84 -0.64
C GLU A 97 17.10 7.88 0.36
N ALA A 98 17.04 9.17 -0.01
CA ALA A 98 17.55 10.22 0.87
C ALA A 98 16.76 10.27 2.19
N PRO A 99 17.38 10.72 3.30
CA PRO A 99 16.68 10.87 4.58
C PRO A 99 15.43 11.76 4.43
N GLY A 100 14.28 11.25 4.88
CA GLY A 100 12.98 11.90 4.79
C GLY A 100 12.12 11.46 3.60
N ASP A 101 12.72 10.89 2.53
CA ASP A 101 12.00 10.56 1.30
C ASP A 101 11.21 9.26 1.40
N ASN A 102 11.60 8.34 2.29
CA ASN A 102 10.95 7.04 2.45
C ASN A 102 10.83 6.62 3.91
N PRO A 103 9.74 7.03 4.58
CA PRO A 103 9.49 6.68 5.97
C PRO A 103 9.45 5.17 6.24
N LEU A 104 8.94 4.37 5.29
CA LEU A 104 8.86 2.92 5.43
C LEU A 104 10.25 2.26 5.40
N ALA A 105 11.15 2.71 4.51
CA ALA A 105 12.52 2.20 4.47
C ALA A 105 13.32 2.61 5.72
N GLU A 106 13.13 3.84 6.20
CA GLU A 106 13.73 4.30 7.46
C GLU A 106 13.29 3.45 8.66
N GLU A 107 11.99 3.17 8.77
CA GLU A 107 11.47 2.30 9.84
C GLU A 107 12.01 0.87 9.71
N ALA A 108 12.03 0.31 8.50
CA ALA A 108 12.57 -1.03 8.28
C ALA A 108 14.06 -1.14 8.65
N ALA A 109 14.85 -0.11 8.35
CA ALA A 109 16.25 -0.04 8.74
C ALA A 109 16.42 0.05 10.26
N LEU A 110 15.58 0.86 10.93
CA LEU A 110 15.59 1.00 12.39
C LEU A 110 15.21 -0.30 13.12
N LEU A 111 14.20 -1.02 12.60
CA LEU A 111 13.73 -2.27 13.18
C LEU A 111 14.62 -3.48 12.84
N GLY A 112 15.46 -3.38 11.80
CA GLY A 112 16.24 -4.49 11.26
C GLY A 112 15.40 -5.54 10.52
N HIS A 113 14.11 -5.27 10.30
CA HIS A 113 13.22 -6.09 9.49
C HIS A 113 12.12 -5.22 8.86
N ILE A 114 11.50 -5.71 7.78
CA ILE A 114 10.36 -5.02 7.16
C ILE A 114 9.13 -5.23 8.04
N PRO A 115 8.51 -4.18 8.59
CA PRO A 115 7.28 -4.31 9.37
C PRO A 115 6.09 -4.62 8.46
N PRO A 116 5.07 -5.35 8.95
CA PRO A 116 3.86 -5.60 8.17
C PRO A 116 3.06 -4.31 7.96
N ARG A 117 2.40 -4.21 6.79
CA ARG A 117 1.54 -3.08 6.41
C ARG A 117 0.13 -3.48 6.02
N ILE A 118 -0.23 -4.75 6.20
CA ILE A 118 -1.58 -5.24 5.92
C ILE A 118 -2.10 -5.94 7.17
N PHE A 119 -3.21 -5.45 7.69
CA PHE A 119 -3.86 -5.97 8.89
C PHE A 119 -5.35 -6.17 8.65
N GLY A 120 -5.95 -7.20 9.23
CA GLY A 120 -7.38 -7.48 9.06
C GLY A 120 -7.91 -8.43 10.13
N SER A 121 -9.21 -8.72 10.06
CA SER A 121 -9.86 -9.68 10.95
C SER A 121 -9.23 -11.07 10.81
N ALA A 122 -9.16 -11.80 11.92
CA ALA A 122 -8.66 -13.17 11.94
C ALA A 122 -9.46 -14.08 10.97
N PRO A 123 -8.82 -15.11 10.37
CA PRO A 123 -9.51 -16.05 9.49
C PRO A 123 -10.82 -16.56 10.09
N GLY A 124 -11.90 -16.56 9.32
CA GLY A 124 -13.23 -17.01 9.78
C GLY A 124 -14.03 -16.01 10.64
N THR A 125 -13.46 -14.83 10.94
CA THR A 125 -14.19 -13.74 11.63
C THR A 125 -14.44 -12.56 10.68
N TYR A 126 -15.54 -11.84 10.92
CA TYR A 126 -15.96 -10.66 10.15
C TYR A 126 -16.34 -9.52 11.09
N GLY A 127 -16.18 -8.27 10.62
CA GLY A 127 -16.55 -7.07 11.36
C GLY A 127 -15.38 -6.41 12.10
N ALA A 128 -15.59 -5.14 12.47
CA ALA A 128 -14.60 -4.30 13.17
C ALA A 128 -14.70 -4.40 14.71
N GLY A 129 -15.67 -5.16 15.24
CA GLY A 129 -15.92 -5.29 16.67
C GLY A 129 -16.50 -4.04 17.35
N ILE A 130 -17.04 -3.09 16.55
CA ILE A 130 -17.75 -1.89 17.01
C ILE A 130 -19.22 -1.94 16.62
#